data_AF-A0A7G8D7V2-F1
#
_entry.id   AF-A0A7G8D7V2-F1
#
_cell.length_a   1.000
_cell.length_b   1.000
_cell.length_c   1.000
_cell.angle_alpha   90.00
_cell.angle_beta   90.00
_cell.angle_gamma   90.00
#
_symmetry.space_group_name_H-M   'P 1'
#
loop_
_entity.id
_entity.type
_entity.pdbx_description
1 polymer ?
#
loop_
_entity_poly.entity_id
_entity_poly.type
_entity_poly.pdbx_seq_one_letter_code
_entity_poly.pdbx_strand_id
1 'polypeptide(L)'
;MPFDRPQRTTRRRSSAGPTPPRRPVSSGYDKSGAHRQGGPRPTFLALKDHGKVFVADMPFLSDGQLANISKEAAEVLVSLERRISELEQVQGDRDTLIKACTKRDVTHRFLRAIEEEQQQRRDNPAVRRAAGESLPRTFLEIARHRLPGATFDSLLQEALSACEQSAEEPSPTIKPPLKVVSLQPQASSLPVVVSPDPEPSDQAL
;
A
#
# COMPACT_ATOMS: atom_id res chain seq x y z
N MET A 1 -41.60 29.40 55.58
CA MET A 1 -40.64 28.28 55.48
C MET A 1 -41.37 27.05 54.96
N PRO A 2 -41.33 26.75 53.65
CA PRO A 2 -42.12 25.68 53.06
C PRO A 2 -41.32 24.39 52.76
N PHE A 3 -41.85 23.29 53.31
CA PHE A 3 -42.01 21.92 52.82
C PHE A 3 -40.82 21.07 52.30
N ASP A 4 -40.57 20.03 53.09
CA ASP A 4 -40.19 18.65 52.76
C ASP A 4 -40.19 18.24 51.28
N ARG A 5 -39.08 17.59 50.86
CA ARG A 5 -39.04 16.75 49.66
C ARG A 5 -38.51 15.35 50.02
N PRO A 6 -39.21 14.28 49.63
CA PRO A 6 -38.89 12.91 50.02
C PRO A 6 -37.65 12.38 49.29
N GLN A 7 -36.79 11.71 50.05
CA GLN A 7 -35.60 11.00 49.57
C GLN A 7 -36.03 9.79 48.72
N ARG A 8 -36.00 9.96 47.40
CA ARG A 8 -36.33 8.89 46.44
C ARG A 8 -35.17 7.89 46.37
N THR A 9 -35.22 6.86 47.20
CA THR A 9 -34.31 5.71 47.16
C THR A 9 -34.54 4.93 45.86
N THR A 10 -33.72 5.16 44.84
CA THR A 10 -33.69 4.32 43.64
C THR A 10 -32.83 3.09 43.91
N ARG A 11 -33.53 1.99 44.19
CA ARG A 11 -33.00 0.63 44.35
C ARG A 11 -32.19 0.26 43.09
N ARG A 12 -30.86 0.14 43.22
CA ARG A 12 -29.94 -0.36 42.20
C ARG A 12 -30.43 -1.71 41.65
N ARG A 13 -30.94 -1.72 40.42
CA ARG A 13 -31.06 -2.95 39.62
C ARG A 13 -29.75 -3.12 38.84
N SER A 14 -28.91 -4.05 39.31
CA SER A 14 -27.70 -4.50 38.63
C SER A 14 -28.08 -5.41 37.45
N SER A 15 -28.61 -4.83 36.38
CA SER A 15 -28.93 -5.57 35.15
C SER A 15 -28.61 -4.77 33.89
N ALA A 16 -27.50 -4.02 33.90
CA ALA A 16 -26.92 -3.47 32.68
C ALA A 16 -25.94 -4.51 32.12
N GLY A 17 -26.28 -5.11 30.97
CA GLY A 17 -25.35 -5.90 30.18
C GLY A 17 -24.13 -5.07 29.75
N PRO A 18 -23.10 -5.69 29.16
CA PRO A 18 -21.88 -4.98 28.77
C PRO A 18 -22.24 -3.76 27.91
N THR A 19 -21.90 -2.58 28.42
CA THR A 19 -22.08 -1.32 27.67
C THR A 19 -21.29 -1.42 26.37
N PRO A 20 -21.92 -1.18 25.21
CA PRO A 20 -21.20 -1.17 23.94
C PRO A 20 -20.08 -0.13 23.99
N PRO A 21 -18.93 -0.37 23.33
CA PRO A 21 -17.81 0.56 23.35
C PRO A 21 -18.28 1.93 22.87
N ARG A 22 -18.15 2.94 23.74
CA ARG A 22 -18.47 4.32 23.38
C ARG A 22 -17.58 4.73 22.21
N ARG A 23 -18.20 5.09 21.09
CA ARG A 23 -17.54 5.80 19.99
C ARG A 23 -16.84 7.02 20.60
N PRO A 24 -15.55 7.29 20.31
CA PRO A 24 -14.86 8.44 20.88
C PRO A 24 -15.65 9.71 20.52
N VAL A 25 -16.19 10.35 21.55
CA VAL A 25 -16.73 11.69 21.46
C VAL A 25 -15.54 12.60 21.22
N SER A 26 -15.52 13.27 20.08
CA SER A 26 -14.57 14.35 19.83
C SER A 26 -14.69 15.34 20.99
N SER A 27 -13.60 15.52 21.72
CA SER A 27 -13.52 16.38 22.89
C SER A 27 -13.82 17.82 22.46
N GLY A 28 -15.05 18.26 22.72
CA GLY A 28 -15.45 19.65 22.62
C GLY A 28 -14.87 20.42 23.80
N TYR A 29 -13.68 20.98 23.62
CA TYR A 29 -13.27 22.16 24.37
C TYR A 29 -13.75 23.39 23.61
N ASP A 30 -14.85 23.92 24.11
CA ASP A 30 -15.45 25.17 23.69
C ASP A 30 -14.76 26.31 24.48
N LYS A 31 -14.15 27.28 23.78
CA LYS A 31 -14.47 28.72 23.94
C LYS A 31 -13.49 29.63 23.21
N SER A 32 -14.11 30.48 22.38
CA SER A 32 -13.71 31.85 22.06
C SER A 32 -12.51 32.07 21.14
N GLY A 33 -12.84 32.35 19.87
CA GLY A 33 -12.15 33.42 19.13
C GLY A 33 -11.27 32.97 17.97
N ALA A 34 -11.47 33.67 16.86
CA ALA A 34 -10.64 33.72 15.65
C ALA A 34 -10.80 32.57 14.65
N HIS A 35 -11.50 32.93 13.56
CA HIS A 35 -11.33 32.37 12.23
C HIS A 35 -9.90 31.87 11.96
N ARG A 36 -9.72 30.57 11.73
CA ARG A 36 -8.84 29.98 10.69
C ARG A 36 -8.55 28.49 10.99
N GLN A 37 -8.91 27.65 10.01
CA GLN A 37 -8.30 26.34 9.69
C GLN A 37 -8.45 25.20 10.73
N GLY A 38 -9.35 24.24 10.45
CA GLY A 38 -9.34 22.96 11.18
C GLY A 38 -10.64 22.14 11.20
N GLY A 39 -11.75 22.66 10.67
CA GLY A 39 -12.96 21.86 10.45
C GLY A 39 -12.76 20.83 9.32
N PRO A 40 -13.62 19.79 9.21
CA PRO A 40 -13.61 18.89 8.06
C PRO A 40 -13.55 19.73 6.80
N ARG A 41 -12.52 19.50 5.97
CA ARG A 41 -12.36 20.27 4.73
C ARG A 41 -13.67 20.19 3.96
N PRO A 42 -14.17 21.32 3.42
CA PRO A 42 -15.32 21.26 2.52
C PRO A 42 -14.98 20.31 1.38
N THR A 43 -15.73 19.21 1.25
CA THR A 43 -15.58 18.20 0.18
C THR A 43 -16.04 18.72 -1.18
N PHE A 44 -16.15 20.04 -1.33
CA PHE A 44 -16.63 20.68 -2.54
C PHE A 44 -15.95 22.02 -2.75
N LEU A 45 -15.56 22.27 -4.00
CA LEU A 45 -15.19 23.58 -4.52
C LEU A 45 -16.48 24.26 -4.98
N ALA A 46 -16.79 25.43 -4.43
CA ALA A 46 -17.92 26.23 -4.91
C ALA A 46 -17.47 27.08 -6.10
N LEU A 47 -17.86 26.70 -7.32
CA LEU A 47 -17.60 27.46 -8.54
C LEU A 47 -18.79 28.37 -8.86
N LYS A 48 -18.51 29.61 -9.24
CA LYS A 48 -19.51 30.68 -9.44
C LYS A 48 -20.59 30.31 -10.45
N ASP A 49 -20.22 29.59 -11.51
CA ASP A 49 -21.11 29.26 -12.63
C ASP A 49 -21.46 27.76 -12.70
N HIS A 50 -20.86 26.93 -11.84
CA HIS A 50 -20.96 25.47 -11.90
C HIS A 50 -21.46 24.84 -10.60
N GLY A 51 -21.78 25.66 -9.58
CA GLY A 51 -22.34 25.20 -8.31
C GLY A 51 -21.31 24.52 -7.40
N LYS A 52 -21.79 23.66 -6.50
CA LYS A 52 -20.93 22.87 -5.61
C LYS A 52 -20.32 21.72 -6.42
N VAL A 53 -19.06 21.88 -6.83
CA VAL A 53 -18.28 20.81 -7.43
C VAL A 53 -17.71 20.00 -6.29
N PHE A 54 -18.25 18.81 -6.03
CA PHE A 54 -17.64 17.89 -5.07
C PHE A 54 -16.27 17.47 -5.63
N VAL A 55 -15.21 18.09 -5.11
CA VAL A 55 -13.87 17.53 -5.25
C VAL A 55 -13.94 16.30 -4.39
N ALA A 56 -13.88 15.13 -5.00
CA ALA A 56 -13.75 13.91 -4.23
C ALA A 56 -12.46 14.03 -3.42
N ASP A 57 -12.58 14.51 -2.17
CA ASP A 57 -11.80 13.95 -1.08
C ASP A 57 -12.14 12.46 -1.18
N MET A 58 -11.28 11.73 -1.90
CA MET A 58 -11.41 10.29 -1.95
C MET A 58 -11.46 9.86 -0.49
N PRO A 59 -12.50 9.11 -0.06
CA PRO A 59 -12.48 8.52 1.27
C PRO A 59 -11.13 7.80 1.43
N PHE A 60 -10.64 7.58 2.65
CA PHE A 60 -9.40 6.82 2.85
C PHE A 60 -9.59 5.39 2.29
N LEU A 61 -9.31 5.23 0.99
CA LEU A 61 -9.43 3.98 0.25
C LEU A 61 -8.25 3.12 0.60
N SER A 62 -8.45 1.81 0.70
CA SER A 62 -7.34 0.88 0.82
C SER A 62 -6.53 0.83 -0.48
N ASP A 63 -5.29 0.36 -0.42
CA ASP A 63 -4.44 0.22 -1.60
C ASP A 63 -5.06 -0.70 -2.66
N GLY A 64 -5.77 -1.75 -2.23
CA GLY A 64 -6.53 -2.62 -3.13
C GLY A 64 -7.71 -1.92 -3.81
N GLN A 65 -8.41 -1.04 -3.10
CA GLN A 65 -9.48 -0.24 -3.69
C GLN A 65 -8.94 0.77 -4.70
N LEU A 66 -7.82 1.43 -4.40
CA LEU A 66 -7.14 2.34 -5.32
C LEU A 66 -6.67 1.60 -6.59
N ALA A 67 -6.16 0.38 -6.45
CA ALA A 67 -5.77 -0.44 -7.60
C ALA A 67 -6.96 -0.79 -8.50
N ASN A 68 -8.09 -1.18 -7.91
CA ASN A 68 -9.30 -1.50 -8.69
C ASN A 68 -9.85 -0.26 -9.42
N ILE A 69 -9.96 0.88 -8.72
CA ILE A 69 -10.45 2.13 -9.31
C ILE A 69 -9.50 2.61 -10.41
N SER A 70 -8.18 2.47 -10.22
CA SER A 70 -7.18 2.77 -11.25
C SER A 70 -7.40 1.92 -12.51
N LYS A 71 -7.70 0.63 -12.35
CA LYS A 71 -7.97 -0.28 -13.46
C LYS A 71 -9.25 0.11 -14.20
N GLU A 72 -10.34 0.33 -13.47
CA GLU A 72 -11.62 0.76 -14.07
C GLU A 72 -11.48 2.09 -14.80
N ALA A 73 -10.78 3.07 -14.23
CA ALA A 73 -10.54 4.36 -14.86
C ALA A 73 -9.68 4.23 -16.14
N ALA A 74 -8.71 3.31 -16.16
CA ALA A 74 -7.92 3.02 -17.36
C ALA A 74 -8.78 2.39 -18.46
N GLU A 75 -9.68 1.46 -18.11
CA GLU A 75 -10.64 0.88 -19.08
C GLU A 75 -11.57 1.95 -19.67
N VAL A 76 -12.06 2.87 -18.83
CA VAL A 76 -12.86 4.03 -19.28
C VAL A 76 -12.04 4.93 -20.19
N LEU A 77 -10.76 5.17 -19.90
CA LEU A 77 -9.88 5.99 -20.74
C LEU A 77 -9.75 5.38 -22.14
N VAL A 78 -9.45 4.09 -22.23
CA VAL A 78 -9.35 3.36 -23.51
C VAL A 78 -10.66 3.43 -24.29
N SER A 79 -11.80 3.29 -23.60
CA SER A 79 -13.13 3.43 -24.21
C SER A 79 -13.36 4.84 -24.76
N LEU A 80 -12.95 5.88 -24.03
CA LEU A 80 -13.06 7.27 -24.45
C LEU A 80 -12.16 7.57 -25.65
N GLU A 81 -10.91 7.09 -25.67
CA GLU A 81 -9.99 7.27 -26.79
C GLU A 81 -10.53 6.66 -28.08
N ARG A 82 -11.05 5.43 -28.01
CA ARG A 82 -11.72 4.77 -29.14
C ARG A 82 -12.92 5.60 -29.60
N ARG A 83 -13.76 6.06 -28.68
CA ARG A 83 -14.95 6.83 -29.03
C ARG A 83 -14.62 8.19 -29.67
N ILE A 84 -13.57 8.86 -29.18
CA ILE A 84 -13.07 10.11 -29.77
C ILE A 84 -12.61 9.86 -31.21
N SER A 85 -11.84 8.79 -31.42
CA SER A 85 -11.35 8.41 -32.75
C SER A 85 -12.50 8.14 -33.74
N GLU A 86 -13.56 7.46 -33.29
CA GLU A 86 -14.78 7.24 -34.08
C GLU A 86 -15.51 8.57 -34.41
N LEU A 87 -15.63 9.47 -33.44
CA LEU A 87 -16.29 10.77 -33.62
C LEU A 87 -15.52 11.70 -34.57
N GLU A 88 -14.18 11.63 -34.56
CA GLU A 88 -13.31 12.39 -35.46
C GLU A 88 -13.46 11.91 -36.92
N GLN A 89 -13.61 10.61 -37.15
CA GLN A 89 -13.79 10.04 -38.49
C GLN A 89 -15.13 10.39 -39.13
N VAL A 90 -16.21 10.37 -38.35
CA VAL A 90 -17.58 10.54 -38.87
C VAL A 90 -17.96 12.03 -39.03
N GLN A 91 -17.05 12.97 -38.70
CA GLN A 91 -17.38 14.39 -38.51
C GLN A 91 -18.68 14.56 -37.69
N GLY A 92 -18.75 13.84 -36.57
CA GLY A 92 -19.91 13.85 -35.69
C GLY A 92 -20.13 15.21 -35.01
N ASP A 93 -21.20 15.31 -34.22
CA ASP A 93 -21.55 16.53 -33.47
C ASP A 93 -20.35 17.05 -32.67
N ARG A 94 -19.84 18.23 -33.06
CA ARG A 94 -18.63 18.85 -32.51
C ARG A 94 -18.71 19.05 -31.01
N ASP A 95 -19.90 19.30 -30.48
CA ASP A 95 -20.12 19.44 -29.03
C ASP A 95 -19.93 18.10 -28.30
N THR A 96 -20.31 16.98 -28.92
CA THR A 96 -20.09 15.65 -28.36
C THR A 96 -18.60 15.29 -28.34
N LEU A 97 -17.86 15.67 -29.38
CA LEU A 97 -16.41 15.49 -29.45
C LEU A 97 -15.70 16.30 -28.35
N ILE A 98 -16.04 17.59 -28.19
CA ILE A 98 -15.46 18.45 -27.14
C ILE A 98 -15.73 17.85 -25.74
N LYS A 99 -16.95 17.37 -25.49
CA LYS A 99 -17.31 16.73 -24.22
C LYS A 99 -16.52 15.44 -23.98
N ALA A 100 -16.34 14.61 -25.01
CA ALA A 100 -15.56 13.38 -24.92
C ALA A 100 -14.07 13.65 -24.63
N CYS A 101 -13.47 14.62 -25.33
CA CYS A 101 -12.09 15.05 -25.07
C CYS A 101 -11.92 15.59 -23.65
N THR A 102 -12.85 16.42 -23.19
CA THR A 102 -12.82 16.95 -21.81
C THR A 102 -12.90 15.80 -20.79
N LYS A 103 -13.77 14.80 -21.02
CA LYS A 103 -13.83 13.61 -20.16
C LYS A 103 -12.52 12.84 -20.15
N ARG A 104 -11.89 12.61 -21.30
CA ARG A 104 -10.57 11.96 -21.40
C ARG A 104 -9.53 12.70 -20.57
N ASP A 105 -9.45 14.02 -20.71
CA ASP A 105 -8.47 14.85 -20.01
C ASP A 105 -8.69 14.89 -18.49
N VAL A 106 -9.95 14.82 -18.05
CA VAL A 106 -10.30 14.66 -16.63
C VAL A 106 -9.89 13.27 -16.14
N THR A 107 -10.15 12.21 -16.90
CA THR A 107 -9.76 10.84 -16.55
C THR A 107 -8.23 10.70 -16.45
N HIS A 108 -7.46 11.32 -17.35
CA HIS A 108 -5.99 11.37 -17.23
C HIS A 108 -5.53 12.01 -15.93
N ARG A 109 -6.11 13.17 -15.57
CA ARG A 109 -5.78 13.85 -14.32
C ARG A 109 -6.16 13.01 -13.09
N PHE A 110 -7.29 12.31 -13.16
CA PHE A 110 -7.73 11.41 -12.12
C PHE A 110 -6.77 10.22 -11.92
N LEU A 111 -6.33 9.58 -13.01
CA LEU A 111 -5.33 8.51 -12.96
C LEU A 111 -4.01 9.00 -12.35
N ARG A 112 -3.52 10.16 -12.76
CA ARG A 112 -2.30 10.76 -12.18
C ARG A 112 -2.46 11.01 -10.68
N ALA A 113 -3.61 11.53 -10.24
CA ALA A 113 -3.86 11.75 -8.81
C ALA A 113 -3.85 10.44 -8.00
N ILE A 114 -4.35 9.33 -8.58
CA ILE A 114 -4.28 8.00 -7.96
C ILE A 114 -2.83 7.53 -7.86
N GLU A 115 -2.02 7.72 -8.89
CA GLU A 115 -0.60 7.35 -8.89
C GLU A 115 0.19 8.15 -7.84
N GLU A 116 -0.04 9.46 -7.76
CA GLU A 116 0.59 10.34 -6.78
C GLU A 116 0.25 9.91 -5.34
N GLU A 117 -1.02 9.61 -5.07
CA GLU A 117 -1.47 9.10 -3.77
C GLU A 117 -0.83 7.73 -3.43
N GLN A 118 -0.78 6.80 -4.39
CA GLN A 118 -0.12 5.50 -4.20
C GLN A 118 1.38 5.68 -3.92
N GLN A 119 2.04 6.60 -4.63
CA GLN A 119 3.46 6.89 -4.42
C GLN A 119 3.69 7.51 -3.04
N GLN A 120 2.85 8.45 -2.62
CA GLN A 120 2.92 9.06 -1.28
C GLN A 120 2.77 8.01 -0.17
N ARG A 121 1.93 6.99 -0.36
CA ARG A 121 1.78 5.88 0.58
C ARG A 121 2.99 4.96 0.62
N ARG A 122 3.58 4.63 -0.54
CA ARG A 122 4.82 3.84 -0.63
C ARG A 122 6.01 4.57 0.00
N ASP A 123 6.09 5.87 -0.21
CA ASP A 123 7.15 6.71 0.33
C ASP A 123 6.96 7.04 1.80
N ASN A 124 5.83 6.67 2.41
CA ASN A 124 5.58 6.90 3.83
C ASN A 124 6.69 6.24 4.68
N PRO A 125 7.50 7.03 5.41
CA PRO A 125 8.63 6.51 6.16
C PRO A 125 8.21 5.59 7.31
N ALA A 126 7.01 5.75 7.85
CA ALA A 126 6.49 4.87 8.88
C ALA A 126 6.15 3.48 8.32
N VAL A 127 5.54 3.42 7.13
CA VAL A 127 5.25 2.17 6.43
C VAL A 127 6.54 1.47 6.02
N ARG A 128 7.52 2.22 5.48
CA ARG A 128 8.83 1.66 5.12
C ARG A 128 9.60 1.11 6.32
N ARG A 129 9.62 1.83 7.44
CA ARG A 129 10.24 1.33 8.68
C ARG A 129 9.51 0.10 9.22
N ALA A 130 8.18 0.13 9.26
CA ALA A 130 7.39 -1.02 9.69
C ALA A 130 7.65 -2.25 8.81
N ALA A 131 7.66 -2.10 7.49
CA ALA A 131 7.98 -3.19 6.56
C ALA A 131 9.41 -3.70 6.76
N GLY A 132 10.39 -2.79 6.86
CA GLY A 132 11.80 -3.12 7.08
C GLY A 132 12.07 -3.83 8.40
N GLU A 133 11.34 -3.51 9.46
CA GLU A 133 11.46 -4.18 10.76
C GLU A 133 10.61 -5.45 10.84
N SER A 134 9.48 -5.53 10.12
CA SER A 134 8.52 -6.64 10.23
C SER A 134 9.09 -7.98 9.79
N LEU A 135 9.84 -8.03 8.69
CA LEU A 135 10.39 -9.28 8.17
C LEU A 135 11.53 -9.81 9.07
N PRO A 136 12.54 -9.01 9.46
CA PRO A 136 13.54 -9.44 10.42
C PRO A 136 12.94 -9.79 11.78
N ARG A 137 11.95 -9.04 12.28
CA ARG A 137 11.27 -9.35 13.55
C ARG A 137 10.53 -10.68 13.49
N THR A 138 9.75 -10.92 12.43
CA THR A 138 9.03 -12.20 12.28
C THR A 138 10.00 -13.37 12.12
N PHE A 139 11.10 -13.19 11.39
CA PHE A 139 12.15 -14.20 11.29
C PHE A 139 12.77 -14.52 12.66
N LEU A 140 13.17 -13.50 13.43
CA LEU A 140 13.73 -13.69 14.77
C LEU A 140 12.73 -14.32 15.73
N GLU A 141 11.45 -13.97 15.63
CA GLU A 141 10.38 -14.56 16.43
C GLU A 141 10.18 -16.05 16.10
N ILE A 142 10.14 -16.41 14.81
CA ILE A 142 10.09 -17.80 14.37
C ILE A 142 11.34 -18.57 14.82
N ALA A 143 12.54 -18.00 14.66
CA ALA A 143 13.79 -18.61 15.07
C ALA A 143 13.82 -18.89 16.58
N ARG A 144 13.36 -17.93 17.39
CA ARG A 144 13.21 -18.10 18.85
C ARG A 144 12.27 -19.25 19.23
N HIS A 145 11.23 -19.49 18.44
CA HIS A 145 10.31 -20.60 18.67
C HIS A 145 10.82 -21.96 18.18
N ARG A 146 11.77 -21.98 17.24
CA ARG A 146 12.27 -23.20 16.60
C ARG A 146 13.60 -23.69 17.16
N LEU A 147 14.40 -22.79 17.72
CA LEU A 147 15.69 -23.10 18.30
C LEU A 147 15.59 -23.21 19.83
N PRO A 148 16.35 -24.10 20.48
CA PRO A 148 16.57 -24.02 21.92
C PRO A 148 17.04 -22.62 22.33
N GLY A 149 16.50 -22.07 23.43
CA GLY A 149 16.76 -20.69 23.85
C GLY A 149 18.25 -20.35 23.94
N ALA A 150 19.06 -21.24 24.54
CA ALA A 150 20.51 -21.06 24.64
C ALA A 150 21.23 -20.99 23.28
N THR A 151 20.79 -21.77 22.28
CA THR A 151 21.38 -21.73 20.93
C THR A 151 20.95 -20.49 20.16
N PHE A 152 19.71 -20.03 20.33
CA PHE A 152 19.23 -18.80 19.71
C PHE A 152 19.99 -17.58 20.25
N ASP A 153 20.11 -17.47 21.57
CA ASP A 153 20.79 -16.34 22.21
C ASP A 153 22.29 -16.31 21.86
N SER A 154 22.95 -17.47 21.78
CA SER A 154 24.36 -17.57 21.37
C SER A 154 24.58 -17.11 19.92
N LEU A 155 23.74 -17.57 18.99
CA LEU A 155 23.82 -17.18 17.58
C LEU A 155 23.47 -15.70 17.37
N LEU A 156 22.50 -15.18 18.13
CA LEU A 156 22.13 -13.77 18.08
C LEU A 156 23.29 -12.90 18.58
N GLN A 157 23.93 -13.28 19.68
CA GLN A 157 25.08 -12.57 20.22
C GLN A 157 26.28 -12.62 19.26
N GLU A 158 26.55 -13.78 18.65
CA GLU A 158 27.58 -13.93 17.63
C GLU A 158 27.32 -13.01 16.43
N ALA A 159 26.10 -13.02 15.89
CA ALA A 159 25.73 -12.17 14.76
C ALA A 159 25.84 -10.67 15.08
N LEU A 160 25.40 -10.25 16.26
CA LEU A 160 25.54 -8.85 16.70
C LEU A 160 27.01 -8.44 16.82
N SER A 161 27.85 -9.30 17.41
CA SER A 161 29.29 -9.05 17.52
C SER A 161 30.00 -8.98 16.16
N ALA A 162 29.59 -9.81 15.19
CA ALA A 162 30.09 -9.76 13.82
C ALA A 162 29.68 -8.47 13.08
N CYS A 163 28.46 -7.96 13.33
CA CYS A 163 28.01 -6.69 12.78
C CYS A 163 28.76 -5.49 13.36
N GLU A 164 29.06 -5.49 14.66
CA GLU A 164 29.86 -4.45 15.31
C GLU A 164 31.28 -4.41 14.74
N GLN A 165 31.92 -5.58 14.56
CA GLN A 165 33.24 -5.68 13.93
C GLN A 165 33.23 -5.19 12.47
N SER A 166 32.16 -5.49 11.72
CA SER A 166 32.01 -5.04 10.33
C SER A 166 31.78 -3.53 10.20
N ALA A 167 31.29 -2.86 11.24
CA ALA A 167 31.06 -1.41 11.26
C ALA A 167 32.31 -0.60 11.60
N GLU A 168 33.30 -1.22 12.26
CA GLU A 168 34.58 -0.60 12.61
C GLU A 168 35.62 -0.70 11.48
N GLU A 169 35.47 -1.62 10.53
CA GLU A 169 36.29 -1.65 9.32
C GLU A 169 35.87 -0.53 8.34
N PRO A 170 36.79 0.33 7.87
CA PRO A 170 36.48 1.32 6.86
C PRO A 170 36.02 0.60 5.59
N SER A 171 34.79 0.85 5.18
CA SER A 171 34.20 0.32 3.95
C SER A 171 35.20 0.39 2.79
N PRO A 172 35.60 -0.72 2.15
CA PRO A 172 36.36 -0.63 0.91
C PRO A 172 35.46 0.08 -0.10
N THR A 173 35.97 1.16 -0.70
CA THR A 173 35.32 1.88 -1.79
C THR A 173 34.75 0.89 -2.80
N ILE A 174 33.42 0.84 -2.91
CA ILE A 174 32.73 0.04 -3.94
C ILE A 174 33.07 0.66 -5.29
N LYS A 175 34.13 0.13 -5.92
CA LYS A 175 34.34 0.32 -7.36
C LYS A 175 33.27 -0.53 -8.06
N PRO A 176 32.57 0.00 -9.08
CA PRO A 176 31.60 -0.80 -9.82
C PRO A 176 32.31 -2.03 -10.41
N PRO A 177 31.69 -3.23 -10.41
CA PRO A 177 32.36 -4.42 -10.89
C PRO A 177 32.58 -4.31 -12.40
N LEU A 178 33.82 -4.09 -12.82
CA LEU A 178 34.23 -4.38 -14.19
C LEU A 178 34.11 -5.88 -14.38
N LYS A 179 33.18 -6.27 -15.24
CA LYS A 179 32.90 -7.64 -15.63
C LYS A 179 34.04 -8.14 -16.53
N VAL A 180 35.19 -8.46 -15.94
CA VAL A 180 36.30 -9.13 -16.63
C VAL A 180 36.13 -10.63 -16.40
N VAL A 181 35.54 -11.31 -17.38
CA VAL A 181 35.51 -12.77 -17.42
C VAL A 181 36.91 -13.22 -17.82
N SER A 182 37.73 -13.63 -16.85
CA SER A 182 38.95 -14.37 -17.12
C SER A 182 38.57 -15.81 -17.47
N LEU A 183 38.62 -16.16 -18.76
CA LEU A 183 38.48 -17.53 -19.24
C LEU A 183 39.72 -18.32 -18.81
N GLN A 184 39.60 -19.08 -17.72
CA GLN A 184 40.58 -20.09 -17.35
C GLN A 184 40.34 -21.36 -18.19
N PRO A 185 41.34 -21.90 -18.91
CA PRO A 185 41.18 -23.17 -19.61
C PRO A 185 41.27 -24.31 -18.59
N GLN A 186 40.11 -24.86 -18.21
CA GLN A 186 40.02 -26.07 -17.39
C GLN A 186 40.20 -27.29 -18.29
N ALA A 187 41.41 -27.86 -18.28
CA ALA A 187 41.65 -29.24 -18.67
C ALA A 187 41.36 -30.14 -17.46
N SER A 188 40.23 -30.83 -17.46
CA SER A 188 40.04 -32.08 -16.72
C SER A 188 38.79 -32.80 -17.22
N SER A 189 39.03 -33.77 -18.10
CA SER A 189 38.06 -34.77 -18.57
C SER A 189 37.54 -35.60 -17.38
N LEU A 190 36.22 -35.74 -17.27
CA LEU A 190 35.57 -36.79 -16.48
C LEU A 190 34.90 -37.76 -17.46
N PRO A 191 35.02 -39.09 -17.28
CA PRO A 191 34.44 -40.06 -18.20
C PRO A 191 32.92 -40.09 -18.04
N VAL A 192 32.22 -39.64 -19.07
CA VAL A 192 30.77 -39.78 -19.21
C VAL A 192 30.46 -41.24 -19.51
N VAL A 193 29.85 -41.95 -18.56
CA VAL A 193 29.26 -43.27 -18.78
C VAL A 193 27.85 -43.05 -19.34
N VAL A 194 27.69 -43.31 -20.63
CA VAL A 194 26.38 -43.32 -21.29
C VAL A 194 25.82 -44.73 -21.17
N SER A 195 24.73 -44.90 -20.42
CA SER A 195 23.90 -46.11 -20.48
C SER A 195 23.05 -46.06 -21.74
N PRO A 196 23.03 -47.12 -22.58
CA PRO A 196 22.14 -47.17 -23.74
C PRO A 196 20.69 -47.43 -23.30
N ASP A 197 19.77 -46.68 -23.92
CA ASP A 197 18.31 -46.82 -23.80
C ASP A 197 17.85 -48.07 -24.61
N PRO A 198 16.89 -48.89 -24.14
CA PRO A 198 16.42 -50.05 -24.89
C PRO A 198 15.49 -49.64 -26.06
N GLU A 199 15.82 -50.13 -27.25
CA GLU A 199 15.09 -49.92 -28.52
C GLU A 199 13.61 -50.37 -28.45
N PRO A 200 12.69 -49.63 -29.10
CA PRO A 200 11.27 -49.98 -29.19
C PRO A 200 11.05 -51.13 -30.18
N SER A 201 10.55 -52.27 -29.68
CA SER A 201 10.11 -53.37 -30.54
C SER A 201 8.75 -53.04 -31.17
N ASP A 202 8.77 -52.46 -32.37
CA ASP A 202 7.65 -52.49 -33.30
C ASP A 202 7.61 -53.86 -33.99
N GLN A 203 6.64 -54.69 -33.64
CA GLN A 203 6.19 -55.80 -34.49
C GLN A 203 4.67 -55.72 -34.61
N ALA A 204 4.25 -55.00 -35.65
CA ALA A 204 3.02 -55.30 -36.36
C ALA A 204 3.31 -56.42 -37.37
N LEU A 205 2.67 -57.58 -37.18
CA LEU A 205 2.04 -58.44 -38.20
C LEU A 205 1.43 -59.67 -37.52
#